data_AF-A0A1G2YZK6-F1
#
_entry.id   AF-A0A1G2YZK6-F1
#
_cell.length_a   1.000
_cell.length_b   1.000
_cell.length_c   1.000
_cell.angle_alpha   90.00
_cell.angle_beta   90.00
_cell.angle_gamma   90.00
#
_symmetry.space_group_name_H-M   'P 1'
#
loop_
_entity.id
_entity.type
_entity.pdbx_description
1 polymer ?
#
loop_
_entity_poly.entity_id
_entity_poly.type
_entity_poly.pdbx_seq_one_letter_code
_entity_poly.pdbx_strand_id
1 'polypeptide(L)'
;MNLGGRINTWAFEGYGMISTDGSTLYFASGRGGGSGGVDLWQAPILPGVDFDDDGVVQMGDLLTLIECWGTDERLCDIAPMPWGDGVVDAADLEVLMSYWGQVMREPAELVAHWKLDESEGMVAYDSAGTNDATLIGNPVWRPNGGQIGGALELDGAGDGIKTGFVVNPMETSLSVFAWVKGGVPGQIIISQTNGTNWLLTDPSKGYLMAGLQAPAPVGISLSSQTVVTDGEWHHVGLVCDLGARTLYVDGAKVARDTGGGLSDFQQTDGGLYIGAPNRLNFPGYWSGLIDDVQVYQGVVKP
;
A
#
# COMPACT_ATOMS: atom_id res chain seq x y z
N MET A 1 -10.45 -15.27 15.63
CA MET A 1 -10.66 -14.90 14.22
C MET A 1 -10.37 -13.43 14.11
N ASN A 2 -9.54 -13.02 13.14
CA ASN A 2 -9.23 -11.61 12.88
C ASN A 2 -9.85 -11.24 11.52
N LEU A 3 -10.72 -10.23 11.51
CA LEU A 3 -11.54 -9.72 10.42
C LEU A 3 -11.11 -8.29 10.01
N GLY A 4 -9.92 -7.86 10.44
CA GLY A 4 -9.34 -6.56 10.10
C GLY A 4 -9.69 -5.44 11.09
N GLY A 5 -8.91 -4.35 11.07
CA GLY A 5 -8.94 -3.27 12.08
C GLY A 5 -10.28 -2.51 12.20
N ARG A 6 -11.17 -2.64 11.21
CA ARG A 6 -12.55 -2.11 11.29
C ARG A 6 -13.44 -2.95 12.22
N ILE A 7 -13.17 -4.26 12.35
CA ILE A 7 -13.95 -5.19 13.17
C ILE A 7 -13.19 -5.60 14.43
N ASN A 8 -11.92 -5.97 14.33
CA ASN A 8 -11.09 -6.28 15.49
C ASN A 8 -10.31 -5.05 15.91
N THR A 9 -10.77 -4.40 16.98
CA THR A 9 -10.12 -3.23 17.56
C THR A 9 -9.33 -3.63 18.81
N TRP A 10 -8.86 -2.64 19.56
CA TRP A 10 -8.25 -2.85 20.87
C TRP A 10 -9.29 -3.10 21.98
N ALA A 11 -10.57 -2.91 21.70
CA ALA A 11 -11.66 -3.17 22.64
C ALA A 11 -12.07 -4.65 22.64
N PHE A 12 -12.99 -5.02 23.52
CA PHE A 12 -13.63 -6.33 23.44
C PHE A 12 -14.46 -6.42 22.16
N GLU A 13 -14.30 -7.51 21.40
CA GLU A 13 -15.25 -7.96 20.39
C GLU A 13 -15.65 -9.42 20.60
N GLY A 14 -16.94 -9.70 20.51
CA GLY A 14 -17.44 -11.05 20.71
C GLY A 14 -18.88 -11.23 20.27
N TYR A 15 -19.39 -12.45 20.46
CA TYR A 15 -20.79 -12.80 20.20
C TYR A 15 -21.25 -12.52 18.75
N GLY A 16 -20.37 -12.83 17.78
CA GLY A 16 -20.68 -12.68 16.36
C GLY A 16 -21.83 -13.59 15.90
N MET A 17 -22.77 -13.04 15.13
CA MET A 17 -23.79 -13.78 14.41
C MET A 17 -23.99 -13.21 12.99
N ILE A 18 -24.32 -14.07 12.04
CA ILE A 18 -24.61 -13.67 10.67
C ILE A 18 -26.13 -13.58 10.50
N SER A 19 -26.60 -12.57 9.76
CA SER A 19 -27.99 -12.41 9.40
C SER A 19 -28.50 -13.59 8.58
N THR A 20 -29.82 -13.82 8.58
CA THR A 20 -30.43 -14.97 7.88
C THR A 20 -30.18 -14.95 6.37
N ASP A 21 -30.04 -13.77 5.78
CA ASP A 21 -29.71 -13.56 4.37
C ASP A 21 -28.20 -13.53 4.09
N GLY A 22 -27.35 -13.75 5.09
CA GLY A 22 -25.90 -13.77 4.95
C GLY A 22 -25.24 -12.41 4.72
N SER A 23 -25.99 -11.31 4.65
CA SER A 23 -25.49 -9.98 4.23
C SER A 23 -24.88 -9.15 5.35
N THR A 24 -25.07 -9.52 6.61
CA THR A 24 -24.69 -8.70 7.77
C THR A 24 -24.09 -9.54 8.88
N LEU A 25 -22.93 -9.13 9.38
CA LEU A 25 -22.34 -9.61 10.63
C LEU A 25 -22.78 -8.69 11.78
N TYR A 26 -23.52 -9.24 12.74
CA TYR A 26 -23.76 -8.59 14.03
C TYR A 26 -22.74 -9.07 15.04
N PHE A 27 -22.23 -8.16 15.87
CA PHE A 27 -21.26 -8.50 16.91
C PHE A 27 -21.37 -7.52 18.08
N ALA A 28 -20.97 -7.95 19.26
CA ALA A 28 -20.87 -7.06 20.40
C ALA A 28 -19.47 -6.44 20.43
N SER A 29 -19.39 -5.13 20.66
CA SER A 29 -18.09 -4.46 20.81
C SER A 29 -18.12 -3.40 21.91
N GLY A 30 -17.03 -3.33 22.68
CA GLY A 30 -16.78 -2.28 23.66
C GLY A 30 -16.05 -1.07 23.10
N ARG A 31 -16.01 -0.92 21.77
CA ARG A 31 -15.39 0.23 21.10
C ARG A 31 -16.14 1.53 21.43
N GLY A 32 -15.42 2.65 21.35
CA GLY A 32 -15.99 3.99 21.54
C GLY A 32 -17.07 4.33 20.49
N GLY A 33 -18.02 5.18 20.87
CA GLY A 33 -19.14 5.61 20.02
C GLY A 33 -20.49 4.91 20.31
N GLY A 34 -20.49 3.90 21.17
CA GLY A 34 -21.69 3.22 21.66
C GLY A 34 -22.34 3.88 22.89
N SER A 35 -23.42 3.27 23.41
CA SER A 35 -24.16 3.71 24.59
C SER A 35 -23.99 2.73 25.76
N GLY A 36 -22.78 2.63 26.29
CA GLY A 36 -22.49 1.77 27.43
C GLY A 36 -21.08 1.22 27.41
N GLY A 37 -20.90 0.04 28.01
CA GLY A 37 -19.61 -0.67 28.03
C GLY A 37 -19.41 -1.58 26.84
N VAL A 38 -20.42 -2.38 26.48
CA VAL A 38 -20.41 -3.27 25.30
C VAL A 38 -21.77 -3.12 24.61
N ASP A 39 -21.73 -2.71 23.35
CA ASP A 39 -22.92 -2.44 22.54
C ASP A 39 -23.02 -3.41 21.35
N LEU A 40 -24.19 -3.46 20.72
CA LEU A 40 -24.41 -4.21 19.48
C LEU A 40 -23.96 -3.37 18.28
N TRP A 41 -23.08 -3.94 17.48
CA TRP A 41 -22.56 -3.39 16.25
C TRP A 41 -22.92 -4.29 15.08
N GLN A 42 -22.91 -3.72 13.87
CA GLN A 42 -23.11 -4.46 12.63
C GLN A 42 -22.06 -4.06 11.59
N ALA A 43 -21.75 -4.99 10.69
CA ALA A 43 -20.95 -4.73 9.51
C ALA A 43 -21.54 -5.49 8.31
N PRO A 44 -21.54 -4.88 7.11
CA PRO A 44 -21.95 -5.59 5.91
C PRO A 44 -20.95 -6.72 5.62
N ILE A 45 -21.47 -7.86 5.17
CA ILE A 45 -20.71 -8.90 4.49
C ILE A 45 -20.92 -8.63 3.00
N LEU A 46 -19.84 -8.31 2.31
CA LEU A 46 -19.87 -8.07 0.87
C LEU A 46 -19.45 -9.36 0.16
N PRO A 47 -20.14 -9.77 -0.92
CA PRO A 47 -19.68 -10.87 -1.75
C PRO A 47 -18.37 -10.47 -2.45
N GLY A 48 -17.48 -11.44 -2.69
CA GLY A 48 -16.26 -11.21 -3.46
C GLY A 48 -16.58 -11.14 -4.95
N VAL A 49 -17.22 -10.05 -5.40
CA VAL A 49 -17.68 -9.87 -6.79
C VAL A 49 -16.65 -9.26 -7.74
N ASP A 50 -15.60 -8.68 -7.18
CA ASP A 50 -14.43 -8.20 -7.92
C ASP A 50 -13.40 -9.34 -7.93
N PHE A 51 -13.52 -10.23 -8.92
CA PHE A 51 -12.73 -11.44 -9.04
C PHE A 51 -11.33 -11.17 -9.58
N ASP A 52 -11.12 -10.06 -10.31
CA ASP A 52 -9.81 -9.68 -10.85
C ASP A 52 -9.06 -8.61 -10.03
N ASP A 53 -9.65 -8.19 -8.90
CA ASP A 53 -9.11 -7.26 -7.90
C ASP A 53 -8.75 -5.90 -8.54
N ASP A 54 -9.54 -5.43 -9.51
CA ASP A 54 -9.37 -4.13 -10.18
C ASP A 54 -10.13 -2.97 -9.53
N GLY A 55 -10.98 -3.28 -8.56
CA GLY A 55 -11.76 -2.34 -7.76
C GLY A 55 -13.13 -2.03 -8.35
N VAL A 56 -13.51 -2.60 -9.50
CA VAL A 56 -14.78 -2.31 -10.19
C VAL A 56 -15.38 -3.60 -10.73
N VAL A 57 -16.66 -3.85 -10.44
CA VAL A 57 -17.34 -5.01 -11.05
C VAL A 57 -17.68 -4.74 -12.51
N GLN A 58 -17.00 -5.41 -13.43
CA GLN A 58 -17.13 -5.21 -14.86
C GLN A 58 -16.90 -6.50 -15.67
N MET A 59 -16.54 -6.34 -16.95
CA MET A 59 -16.42 -7.46 -17.90
C MET A 59 -15.34 -8.47 -17.52
N GLY A 60 -14.29 -8.03 -16.81
CA GLY A 60 -13.25 -8.91 -16.29
C GLY A 60 -13.83 -9.95 -15.33
N ASP A 61 -14.60 -9.49 -14.35
CA ASP A 61 -15.26 -10.34 -13.37
C ASP A 61 -16.28 -11.29 -14.00
N LEU A 62 -17.07 -10.79 -14.97
CA LEU A 62 -18.01 -11.64 -15.69
C LEU A 62 -17.29 -12.76 -16.45
N LEU A 63 -16.14 -12.46 -17.07
CA LEU A 63 -15.36 -13.47 -17.76
C LEU A 63 -14.86 -14.53 -16.77
N THR A 64 -14.32 -14.13 -15.62
CA THR A 64 -13.88 -15.05 -14.58
C THR A 64 -15.02 -15.93 -14.06
N LEU A 65 -16.21 -15.36 -13.81
CA LEU A 65 -17.38 -16.14 -13.40
C LEU A 65 -17.78 -17.18 -14.46
N ILE A 66 -17.76 -16.80 -15.74
CA ILE A 66 -18.09 -17.70 -16.85
C ILE A 66 -17.05 -18.83 -16.98
N GLU A 67 -15.77 -18.53 -16.76
CA GLU A 67 -14.70 -19.54 -16.75
C GLU A 67 -14.89 -20.57 -15.63
N CYS A 68 -15.43 -20.14 -14.50
CA CYS A 68 -15.77 -20.98 -13.36
C CYS A 68 -17.11 -21.74 -13.50
N TRP A 69 -17.89 -21.50 -14.55
CA TRP A 69 -19.29 -21.94 -14.61
C TRP A 69 -19.46 -23.46 -14.46
N GLY A 70 -20.33 -23.87 -13.52
CA GLY A 70 -20.62 -25.27 -13.20
C GLY A 70 -19.51 -25.99 -12.43
N THR A 71 -18.49 -25.27 -11.96
CA THR A 71 -17.44 -25.80 -11.07
C THR A 71 -17.75 -25.49 -9.60
N ASP A 72 -16.96 -26.04 -8.68
CA ASP A 72 -16.99 -25.76 -7.24
C ASP A 72 -15.92 -24.73 -6.81
N GLU A 73 -15.48 -23.88 -7.74
CA GLU A 73 -14.47 -22.85 -7.47
C GLU A 73 -15.01 -21.81 -6.48
N ARG A 74 -14.55 -21.90 -5.24
CA ARG A 74 -15.01 -21.08 -4.10
C ARG A 74 -14.83 -19.59 -4.29
N LEU A 75 -13.91 -19.17 -5.16
CA LEU A 75 -13.75 -17.75 -5.47
C LEU A 75 -14.93 -17.21 -6.28
N CYS A 76 -15.53 -18.06 -7.11
CA CYS A 76 -16.62 -17.71 -8.03
C CYS A 76 -18.01 -18.07 -7.47
N ASP A 77 -18.08 -18.96 -6.48
CA ASP A 77 -19.30 -19.41 -5.77
C ASP A 77 -19.64 -18.45 -4.63
N ILE A 78 -20.31 -17.36 -4.99
CA ILE A 78 -20.64 -16.19 -4.15
C ILE A 78 -22.10 -16.17 -3.68
N ALA A 79 -22.93 -17.06 -4.20
CA ALA A 79 -24.36 -17.15 -3.92
C ALA A 79 -24.79 -18.59 -3.64
N PRO A 80 -25.71 -18.82 -2.68
CA PRO A 80 -26.25 -17.86 -1.73
C PRO A 80 -25.20 -17.37 -0.72
N MET A 81 -25.40 -16.13 -0.27
CA MET A 81 -24.53 -15.50 0.72
C MET A 81 -24.51 -16.28 2.05
N PRO A 82 -23.38 -16.29 2.77
CA PRO A 82 -22.10 -15.65 2.44
C PRO A 82 -21.03 -16.61 1.88
N TRP A 83 -21.37 -17.87 1.59
CA TRP A 83 -20.38 -18.92 1.28
C TRP A 83 -20.63 -19.73 0.02
N GLY A 84 -21.69 -19.41 -0.74
CA GLY A 84 -22.04 -20.19 -1.91
C GLY A 84 -22.85 -21.46 -1.58
N ASP A 85 -23.28 -22.17 -2.61
CA ASP A 85 -23.94 -23.49 -2.49
C ASP A 85 -23.10 -24.66 -3.00
N GLY A 86 -21.86 -24.39 -3.41
CA GLY A 86 -20.91 -25.37 -3.91
C GLY A 86 -20.91 -25.52 -5.42
N VAL A 87 -21.65 -24.68 -6.17
CA VAL A 87 -21.61 -24.66 -7.63
C VAL A 87 -21.76 -23.25 -8.17
N VAL A 88 -20.88 -22.87 -9.11
CA VAL A 88 -20.99 -21.58 -9.80
C VAL A 88 -22.10 -21.63 -10.84
N ASP A 89 -23.18 -20.90 -10.62
CA ASP A 89 -24.37 -20.93 -11.46
C ASP A 89 -25.09 -19.56 -11.59
N ALA A 90 -26.37 -19.60 -11.95
CA ALA A 90 -27.18 -18.41 -12.18
C ALA A 90 -27.37 -17.55 -10.92
N ALA A 91 -27.34 -18.14 -9.72
CA ALA A 91 -27.41 -17.41 -8.47
C ALA A 91 -26.18 -16.50 -8.29
N ASP A 92 -24.99 -16.99 -8.63
CA ASP A 92 -23.75 -16.21 -8.56
C ASP A 92 -23.76 -15.07 -9.57
N LEU A 93 -24.23 -15.35 -10.78
CA LEU A 93 -24.38 -14.33 -11.81
C LEU A 93 -25.36 -13.24 -11.37
N GLU A 94 -26.46 -13.59 -10.71
CA GLU A 94 -27.42 -12.60 -10.20
C GLU A 94 -26.77 -11.68 -9.17
N VAL A 95 -25.97 -12.24 -8.25
CA VAL A 95 -25.20 -11.44 -7.29
C VAL A 95 -24.21 -10.54 -8.01
N LEU A 96 -23.36 -11.07 -8.91
CA LEU A 96 -22.40 -10.28 -9.69
C LEU A 96 -23.10 -9.12 -10.42
N MET A 97 -24.20 -9.40 -11.12
CA MET A 97 -24.94 -8.39 -11.88
C MET A 97 -25.58 -7.31 -10.99
N SER A 98 -25.95 -7.63 -9.75
CA SER A 98 -26.47 -6.64 -8.80
C SER A 98 -25.43 -5.58 -8.42
N TYR A 99 -24.16 -5.90 -8.58
CA TYR A 99 -23.02 -5.03 -8.32
C TYR A 99 -22.39 -4.45 -9.60
N TRP A 100 -22.97 -4.69 -10.77
CA TRP A 100 -22.39 -4.26 -12.04
C TRP A 100 -22.10 -2.75 -12.10
N GLY A 101 -20.87 -2.41 -12.46
CA GLY A 101 -20.38 -1.03 -12.55
C GLY A 101 -20.17 -0.34 -11.20
N GLN A 102 -20.35 -1.04 -10.07
CA GLN A 102 -20.05 -0.49 -8.75
C GLN A 102 -18.56 -0.56 -8.50
N VAL A 103 -18.03 0.53 -7.92
CA VAL A 103 -16.67 0.56 -7.41
C VAL A 103 -16.69 -0.12 -6.04
N MET A 104 -16.00 -1.25 -5.91
CA MET A 104 -15.95 -2.07 -4.70
C MET A 104 -14.99 -1.56 -3.65
N ARG A 105 -14.15 -0.60 -4.05
CA ARG A 105 -13.14 0.02 -3.23
C ARG A 105 -13.33 1.53 -3.27
N GLU A 106 -13.21 2.20 -2.13
CA GLU A 106 -13.11 3.67 -2.15
C GLU A 106 -11.94 4.07 -3.08
N PRO A 107 -12.13 5.03 -4.00
CA PRO A 107 -11.07 5.46 -4.88
C PRO A 107 -9.90 5.94 -4.03
N ALA A 108 -8.68 5.56 -4.45
CA ALA A 108 -7.50 5.95 -3.72
C ALA A 108 -7.38 7.49 -3.70
N GLU A 109 -7.26 8.06 -2.51
CA GLU A 109 -7.14 9.50 -2.32
C GLU A 109 -5.67 9.90 -2.30
N LEU A 110 -5.27 10.88 -3.10
CA LEU A 110 -3.93 11.45 -3.05
C LEU A 110 -3.79 12.29 -1.77
N VAL A 111 -3.01 11.81 -0.81
CA VAL A 111 -2.87 12.42 0.53
C VAL A 111 -1.58 13.21 0.72
N ALA A 112 -0.58 12.99 -0.13
CA ALA A 112 0.62 13.81 -0.20
C ALA A 112 1.26 13.73 -1.59
N HIS A 113 1.79 14.86 -2.07
CA HIS A 113 2.48 14.95 -3.35
C HIS A 113 3.61 15.97 -3.33
N TRP A 114 4.84 15.49 -3.21
CA TRP A 114 6.05 16.31 -3.33
C TRP A 114 6.59 16.21 -4.75
N LYS A 115 6.38 17.26 -5.54
CA LYS A 115 6.88 17.33 -6.92
C LYS A 115 8.39 17.48 -6.99
N LEU A 116 9.00 18.09 -5.96
CA LEU A 116 10.44 18.38 -5.91
C LEU A 116 10.91 19.33 -7.04
N ASP A 117 10.02 20.25 -7.41
CA ASP A 117 10.19 21.28 -8.45
C ASP A 117 10.87 22.56 -7.94
N GLU A 118 11.14 22.67 -6.64
CA GLU A 118 11.71 23.86 -6.04
C GLU A 118 13.10 24.16 -6.60
N SER A 119 13.45 25.45 -6.67
CA SER A 119 14.78 25.91 -7.13
C SER A 119 15.73 26.27 -6.00
N GLU A 120 15.21 26.50 -4.79
CA GLU A 120 15.96 26.91 -3.60
C GLU A 120 15.14 26.71 -2.32
N GLY A 121 15.79 26.88 -1.17
CA GLY A 121 15.15 26.82 0.14
C GLY A 121 15.25 25.45 0.81
N MET A 122 14.69 25.35 2.02
CA MET A 122 14.79 24.19 2.90
C MET A 122 13.49 23.37 2.99
N VAL A 123 12.50 23.69 2.15
CA VAL A 123 11.15 23.09 2.19
C VAL A 123 10.84 22.50 0.81
N ALA A 124 10.36 21.26 0.80
CA ALA A 124 9.70 20.64 -0.33
C ALA A 124 8.19 20.67 -0.06
N TYR A 125 7.42 21.36 -0.89
CA TYR A 125 6.01 21.58 -0.61
C TYR A 125 5.15 20.36 -0.99
N ASP A 126 4.20 20.04 -0.12
CA ASP A 126 3.15 19.06 -0.43
C ASP A 126 2.04 19.77 -1.23
N SER A 127 1.88 19.39 -2.49
CA SER A 127 0.90 19.99 -3.40
C SER A 127 -0.50 19.37 -3.33
N ALA A 128 -0.65 18.24 -2.62
CA ALA A 128 -1.92 17.55 -2.43
C ALA A 128 -2.50 17.74 -1.01
N GLY A 129 -1.66 17.99 -0.02
CA GLY A 129 -2.05 18.10 1.38
C GLY A 129 -1.33 19.22 2.12
N THR A 130 -1.05 18.98 3.39
CA THR A 130 -0.35 19.92 4.29
C THR A 130 0.93 19.31 4.87
N ASN A 131 1.46 18.26 4.25
CA ASN A 131 2.59 17.49 4.77
C ASN A 131 3.93 17.98 4.21
N ASP A 132 4.15 19.29 4.16
CA ASP A 132 5.41 19.88 3.70
C ASP A 132 6.61 19.18 4.34
N ALA A 133 7.61 18.87 3.52
CA ALA A 133 8.82 18.20 3.98
C ALA A 133 9.96 19.21 4.15
N THR A 134 10.82 18.98 5.13
CA THR A 134 12.04 19.77 5.37
C THR A 134 13.26 18.98 4.92
N LEU A 135 14.21 19.67 4.30
CA LEU A 135 15.48 19.09 3.88
C LEU A 135 16.32 18.63 5.09
N ILE A 136 16.99 17.50 4.92
CA ILE A 136 18.01 16.94 5.81
C ILE A 136 19.34 17.00 5.04
N GLY A 137 20.40 17.49 5.68
CA GLY A 137 21.70 17.63 5.01
C GLY A 137 21.75 18.86 4.12
N ASN A 138 22.41 18.76 2.97
CA ASN A 138 22.54 19.82 1.97
C ASN A 138 22.22 19.33 0.54
N PRO A 139 21.06 18.70 0.32
CA PRO A 139 20.68 18.21 -0.99
C PRO A 139 20.53 19.38 -1.97
N VAL A 140 20.69 19.08 -3.27
CA VAL A 140 20.75 20.10 -4.32
C VAL A 140 19.49 20.06 -5.17
N TRP A 141 18.76 21.17 -5.22
CA TRP A 141 17.65 21.37 -6.13
C TRP A 141 18.12 21.38 -7.60
N ARG A 142 17.46 20.58 -8.44
CA ARG A 142 17.69 20.47 -9.88
C ARG A 142 16.43 20.84 -10.66
N PRO A 143 16.10 22.15 -10.80
CA PRO A 143 14.82 22.60 -11.35
C PRO A 143 14.56 22.23 -12.82
N ASN A 144 15.56 21.71 -13.54
CA ASN A 144 15.42 21.19 -14.91
C ASN A 144 16.05 19.79 -15.06
N GLY A 145 16.29 19.10 -13.94
CA GLY A 145 16.97 17.80 -13.90
C GLY A 145 16.04 16.63 -13.62
N GLY A 146 14.74 16.89 -13.42
CA GLY A 146 13.74 15.88 -13.12
C GLY A 146 13.27 15.09 -14.33
N GLN A 147 12.52 14.04 -14.03
CA GLN A 147 11.69 13.36 -15.01
C GLN A 147 10.44 14.17 -15.31
N ILE A 148 9.87 14.84 -14.30
CA ILE A 148 8.71 15.74 -14.40
C ILE A 148 9.10 17.07 -13.75
N GLY A 149 9.67 17.99 -14.54
CA GLY A 149 10.08 19.29 -14.02
C GLY A 149 11.44 19.24 -13.32
N GLY A 150 11.44 19.50 -12.03
CA GLY A 150 12.62 19.51 -11.16
C GLY A 150 12.88 18.17 -10.48
N ALA A 151 13.96 18.11 -9.70
CA ALA A 151 14.26 16.96 -8.85
C ALA A 151 15.13 17.39 -7.69
N LEU A 152 15.19 16.56 -6.65
CA LEU A 152 16.15 16.71 -5.58
C LEU A 152 17.32 15.74 -5.78
N GLU A 153 18.54 16.27 -5.87
CA GLU A 153 19.76 15.46 -5.91
C GLU A 153 20.31 15.24 -4.51
N LEU A 154 20.59 13.98 -4.21
CA LEU A 154 21.11 13.49 -2.95
C LEU A 154 22.49 12.89 -3.16
N ASP A 155 23.43 13.20 -2.27
CA ASP A 155 24.83 12.78 -2.42
C ASP A 155 25.14 11.35 -1.94
N GLY A 156 24.19 10.68 -1.27
CA GLY A 156 24.38 9.37 -0.64
C GLY A 156 24.95 9.44 0.77
N ALA A 157 25.04 10.62 1.39
CA ALA A 157 25.70 10.86 2.66
C ALA A 157 24.99 11.93 3.51
N GLY A 158 23.87 11.57 4.14
CA GLY A 158 23.19 12.45 5.09
C GLY A 158 22.10 13.32 4.48
N ASP A 159 21.95 13.29 3.16
CA ASP A 159 20.96 14.05 2.41
C ASP A 159 19.60 13.34 2.30
N GLY A 160 18.51 14.11 2.35
CA GLY A 160 17.15 13.62 2.14
C GLY A 160 16.11 14.66 2.52
N ILE A 161 14.85 14.26 2.62
CA ILE A 161 13.78 15.10 3.17
C ILE A 161 12.96 14.34 4.21
N LYS A 162 12.36 15.07 5.14
CA LYS A 162 11.49 14.52 6.18
C LYS A 162 10.18 15.29 6.30
N THR A 163 9.10 14.58 6.58
CA THR A 163 7.79 15.16 6.86
C THR A 163 7.17 14.55 8.12
N GLY A 164 6.18 15.23 8.69
CA GLY A 164 5.38 14.72 9.81
C GLY A 164 4.35 13.67 9.41
N PHE A 165 4.30 13.26 8.13
CA PHE A 165 3.36 12.25 7.63
C PHE A 165 3.55 10.89 8.32
N VAL A 166 2.49 10.37 8.95
CA VAL A 166 2.48 9.06 9.62
C VAL A 166 1.31 8.23 9.09
N VAL A 167 1.62 6.99 8.70
CA VAL A 167 0.63 5.99 8.29
C VAL A 167 1.18 4.60 8.54
N ASN A 168 0.35 3.70 9.04
CA ASN A 168 0.70 2.30 9.19
C ASN A 168 0.20 1.50 7.98
N PRO A 169 1.08 1.03 7.06
CA PRO A 169 0.68 0.29 5.87
C PRO A 169 0.06 -1.10 6.18
N MET A 170 0.05 -1.54 7.45
CA MET A 170 -0.61 -2.79 7.87
C MET A 170 -2.07 -2.62 8.27
N GLU A 171 -2.46 -1.42 8.71
CA GLU A 171 -3.80 -1.15 9.21
C GLU A 171 -4.71 -0.57 8.13
N THR A 172 -4.12 -0.17 7.01
CA THR A 172 -4.82 0.44 5.89
C THR A 172 -4.16 0.05 4.57
N SER A 173 -4.88 0.28 3.48
CA SER A 173 -4.31 0.16 2.15
C SER A 173 -3.67 1.48 1.74
N LEU A 174 -2.51 1.41 1.10
CA LEU A 174 -1.66 2.55 0.80
C LEU A 174 -0.93 2.29 -0.51
N SER A 175 -0.74 3.32 -1.32
CA SER A 175 0.17 3.26 -2.46
C SER A 175 1.15 4.42 -2.38
N VAL A 176 2.42 4.15 -2.69
CA VAL A 176 3.46 5.16 -2.76
C VAL A 176 4.26 4.97 -4.03
N PHE A 177 4.52 6.07 -4.73
CA PHE A 177 5.29 6.10 -5.96
C PHE A 177 6.32 7.22 -5.93
N ALA A 178 7.42 7.02 -6.64
CA ALA A 178 8.45 8.02 -6.85
C ALA A 178 9.17 7.75 -8.18
N TRP A 179 9.65 8.80 -8.81
CA TRP A 179 10.68 8.68 -9.83
C TRP A 179 12.05 8.69 -9.16
N VAL A 180 12.92 7.78 -9.59
CA VAL A 180 14.30 7.69 -9.10
C VAL A 180 15.29 7.52 -10.25
N LYS A 181 16.49 8.09 -10.10
CA LYS A 181 17.61 7.89 -11.02
C LYS A 181 18.93 7.83 -10.26
N GLY A 182 19.77 6.86 -10.61
CA GLY A 182 21.05 6.62 -9.93
C GLY A 182 20.91 5.57 -8.84
N GLY A 183 21.47 5.84 -7.66
CA GLY A 183 21.51 4.92 -6.54
C GLY A 183 22.57 3.83 -6.67
N VAL A 184 22.83 3.14 -5.56
CA VAL A 184 23.64 1.91 -5.52
C VAL A 184 22.95 0.84 -4.68
N PRO A 185 23.31 -0.45 -4.84
CA PRO A 185 22.75 -1.53 -4.04
C PRO A 185 22.74 -1.24 -2.53
N GLY A 186 21.58 -1.40 -1.90
CA GLY A 186 21.39 -1.26 -0.45
C GLY A 186 20.94 0.13 0.03
N GLN A 187 20.65 1.06 -0.89
CA GLN A 187 20.17 2.41 -0.56
C GLN A 187 18.64 2.49 -0.43
N ILE A 188 18.18 3.38 0.45
CA ILE A 188 16.79 3.61 0.82
C ILE A 188 16.22 4.75 -0.02
N ILE A 189 15.03 4.53 -0.58
CA ILE A 189 14.28 5.52 -1.37
C ILE A 189 13.21 6.16 -0.48
N ILE A 190 12.39 5.36 0.21
CA ILE A 190 11.36 5.85 1.14
C ILE A 190 11.39 5.01 2.41
N SER A 191 11.35 5.66 3.56
CA SER A 191 11.28 5.01 4.86
C SER A 191 10.40 5.77 5.84
N GLN A 192 10.09 5.14 6.96
CA GLN A 192 9.34 5.78 8.03
C GLN A 192 10.03 5.57 9.37
N THR A 193 10.14 6.65 10.15
CA THR A 193 10.86 6.65 11.42
C THR A 193 10.26 5.65 12.40
N ASN A 194 11.11 4.99 13.18
CA ASN A 194 10.76 3.90 14.12
C ASN A 194 10.05 2.69 13.47
N GLY A 195 9.84 2.70 12.16
CA GLY A 195 9.20 1.63 11.42
C GLY A 195 10.12 1.01 10.38
N THR A 196 9.61 0.85 9.17
CA THR A 196 10.22 0.04 8.11
C THR A 196 10.70 0.91 6.95
N ASN A 197 11.73 0.45 6.23
CA ASN A 197 12.04 1.00 4.92
C ASN A 197 11.00 0.50 3.90
N TRP A 198 10.19 1.42 3.39
CA TRP A 198 9.09 1.12 2.49
C TRP A 198 9.62 0.71 1.11
N LEU A 199 10.51 1.53 0.54
CA LEU A 199 11.15 1.28 -0.74
C LEU A 199 12.66 1.42 -0.60
N LEU A 200 13.39 0.44 -1.11
CA LEU A 200 14.85 0.44 -1.13
C LEU A 200 15.38 -0.47 -2.23
N THR A 201 16.70 -0.48 -2.38
CA THR A 201 17.38 -1.34 -3.35
C THR A 201 18.07 -2.51 -2.67
N ASP A 202 18.01 -3.67 -3.31
CA ASP A 202 18.69 -4.88 -2.84
C ASP A 202 20.20 -4.65 -2.70
N PRO A 203 20.83 -5.03 -1.57
CA PRO A 203 22.26 -4.84 -1.33
C PRO A 203 23.19 -5.59 -2.29
N SER A 204 22.71 -6.59 -3.03
CA SER A 204 23.54 -7.43 -3.89
C SER A 204 23.48 -7.03 -5.36
N LYS A 205 22.30 -6.61 -5.86
CA LYS A 205 22.06 -6.37 -7.29
C LYS A 205 21.40 -5.03 -7.61
N GLY A 206 20.92 -4.28 -6.61
CA GLY A 206 20.20 -3.03 -6.87
C GLY A 206 18.76 -3.24 -7.36
N TYR A 207 18.18 -4.41 -7.08
CA TYR A 207 16.77 -4.67 -7.40
C TYR A 207 15.83 -3.86 -6.51
N LEU A 208 14.66 -3.48 -7.00
CA LEU A 208 13.66 -2.85 -6.14
C LEU A 208 13.19 -3.83 -5.05
N MET A 209 13.15 -3.35 -3.80
CA MET A 209 12.74 -4.09 -2.61
C MET A 209 11.80 -3.28 -1.71
N ALA A 210 11.09 -3.99 -0.83
CA ALA A 210 10.35 -3.42 0.30
C ALA A 210 10.56 -4.25 1.58
N GLY A 211 10.47 -3.62 2.75
CA GLY A 211 10.37 -4.36 4.02
C GLY A 211 11.71 -4.76 4.64
N LEU A 212 12.69 -3.85 4.66
CA LEU A 212 13.93 -4.05 5.39
C LEU A 212 13.88 -3.28 6.72
N GLN A 213 13.76 -4.02 7.82
CA GLN A 213 14.22 -3.57 9.14
C GLN A 213 15.57 -4.26 9.35
N ALA A 214 16.65 -3.52 9.59
CA ALA A 214 17.89 -4.15 10.04
C ALA A 214 17.90 -4.23 11.58
N PRO A 215 18.21 -5.38 12.19
CA PRO A 215 18.55 -6.66 11.58
C PRO A 215 17.34 -7.61 11.54
N ALA A 216 16.73 -7.82 10.36
CA ALA A 216 15.67 -8.81 10.16
C ALA A 216 16.26 -10.14 9.65
N PRO A 217 15.79 -11.29 10.14
CA PRO A 217 16.04 -12.59 9.54
C PRO A 217 15.53 -12.67 8.09
N VAL A 218 16.14 -13.55 7.31
CA VAL A 218 15.74 -13.91 5.95
C VAL A 218 14.25 -14.27 5.91
N GLY A 219 13.45 -13.58 5.10
CA GLY A 219 12.01 -13.87 4.89
C GLY A 219 11.02 -12.70 5.04
N ILE A 220 11.46 -11.53 5.52
CA ILE A 220 10.57 -10.37 5.80
C ILE A 220 10.51 -9.36 4.63
N SER A 221 11.50 -9.39 3.75
CA SER A 221 11.62 -8.43 2.64
C SER A 221 11.04 -8.98 1.34
N LEU A 222 10.26 -8.16 0.64
CA LEU A 222 9.82 -8.44 -0.73
C LEU A 222 10.88 -7.89 -1.68
N SER A 223 11.43 -8.75 -2.53
CA SER A 223 12.43 -8.36 -3.52
C SER A 223 11.94 -8.70 -4.92
N SER A 224 12.16 -7.77 -5.85
CA SER A 224 11.96 -7.99 -7.28
C SER A 224 13.21 -8.62 -7.93
N GLN A 225 13.17 -8.77 -9.25
CA GLN A 225 14.35 -9.08 -10.08
C GLN A 225 14.70 -7.93 -11.05
N THR A 226 14.12 -6.75 -10.82
CA THR A 226 14.26 -5.60 -11.70
C THR A 226 15.26 -4.62 -11.09
N VAL A 227 16.38 -4.41 -11.77
CA VAL A 227 17.39 -3.41 -11.38
C VAL A 227 16.79 -2.02 -11.60
N VAL A 228 16.90 -1.15 -10.59
CA VAL A 228 16.49 0.27 -10.69
C VAL A 228 17.67 1.22 -10.46
N THR A 229 18.89 0.68 -10.33
CA THR A 229 20.13 1.42 -10.10
C THR A 229 21.06 1.38 -11.32
N ASP A 230 20.50 1.34 -12.52
CA ASP A 230 21.26 1.27 -13.77
C ASP A 230 21.65 2.66 -14.32
N GLY A 231 21.19 3.72 -13.65
CA GLY A 231 21.47 5.11 -14.01
C GLY A 231 20.41 5.74 -14.89
N GLU A 232 19.34 5.03 -15.26
CA GLU A 232 18.16 5.58 -15.94
C GLU A 232 17.07 5.98 -14.94
N TRP A 233 16.07 6.72 -15.43
CA TRP A 233 14.89 7.06 -14.64
C TRP A 233 13.95 5.85 -14.56
N HIS A 234 13.54 5.50 -13.34
CA HIS A 234 12.51 4.49 -13.09
C HIS A 234 11.39 5.04 -12.23
N HIS A 235 10.16 4.70 -12.59
CA HIS A 235 8.99 4.94 -11.75
C HIS A 235 8.79 3.75 -10.82
N VAL A 236 9.16 3.90 -9.56
CA VAL A 236 9.12 2.82 -8.57
C VAL A 236 7.92 2.98 -7.65
N GLY A 237 7.29 1.85 -7.31
CA GLY A 237 6.07 1.86 -6.52
C GLY A 237 5.99 0.72 -5.51
N LEU A 238 5.42 1.03 -4.35
CA LEU A 238 4.93 0.05 -3.38
C LEU A 238 3.43 0.26 -3.19
N VAL A 239 2.69 -0.83 -3.36
CA VAL A 239 1.27 -0.90 -3.08
C VAL A 239 1.07 -1.89 -1.95
N CYS A 240 0.49 -1.44 -0.84
CA CYS A 240 0.09 -2.24 0.30
C CYS A 240 -1.44 -2.36 0.29
N ASP A 241 -1.94 -3.58 0.24
CA ASP A 241 -3.36 -3.85 0.40
C ASP A 241 -3.63 -4.68 1.63
N LEU A 242 -4.10 -4.03 2.71
CA LEU A 242 -4.35 -4.69 4.00
C LEU A 242 -3.16 -5.57 4.45
N GLY A 243 -1.94 -5.06 4.23
CA GLY A 243 -0.69 -5.77 4.52
C GLY A 243 -0.10 -6.62 3.39
N ALA A 244 -0.80 -6.88 2.29
CA ALA A 244 -0.20 -7.55 1.12
C ALA A 244 0.58 -6.54 0.26
N ARG A 245 1.89 -6.75 0.08
CA ARG A 245 2.73 -5.83 -0.71
C ARG A 245 2.83 -6.26 -2.17
N THR A 246 2.83 -5.26 -3.04
CA THR A 246 3.11 -5.38 -4.47
C THR A 246 4.10 -4.30 -4.88
N LEU A 247 5.14 -4.68 -5.62
CA LEU A 247 6.13 -3.76 -6.15
C LEU A 247 5.88 -3.51 -7.64
N TYR A 248 6.05 -2.26 -8.05
CA TYR A 248 5.95 -1.81 -9.43
C TYR A 248 7.22 -1.10 -9.86
N VAL A 249 7.64 -1.34 -11.11
CA VAL A 249 8.69 -0.59 -11.80
C VAL A 249 8.17 -0.25 -13.18
N ASP A 250 8.17 1.03 -13.55
CA ASP A 250 7.75 1.54 -14.86
C ASP A 250 6.35 1.08 -15.27
N GLY A 251 5.43 1.05 -14.30
CA GLY A 251 4.04 0.60 -14.47
C GLY A 251 3.87 -0.93 -14.44
N ALA A 252 4.94 -1.71 -14.54
CA ALA A 252 4.87 -3.17 -14.51
C ALA A 252 4.93 -3.71 -13.07
N LYS A 253 4.05 -4.66 -12.73
CA LYS A 253 4.14 -5.43 -11.48
C LYS A 253 5.37 -6.33 -11.52
N VAL A 254 6.32 -6.12 -10.61
CA VAL A 254 7.60 -6.85 -10.57
C VAL A 254 7.74 -7.83 -9.40
N ALA A 255 6.93 -7.68 -8.35
CA ALA A 255 6.87 -8.63 -7.23
C ALA A 255 5.56 -8.49 -6.45
N ARG A 256 5.09 -9.57 -5.80
CA ARG A 256 3.96 -9.56 -4.87
C ARG A 256 4.14 -10.64 -3.80
N ASP A 257 3.70 -10.37 -2.58
CA ASP A 257 3.63 -11.40 -1.53
C ASP A 257 2.64 -12.53 -1.91
N THR A 258 3.01 -13.80 -1.69
CA THR A 258 2.21 -14.98 -2.12
C THR A 258 1.55 -15.75 -0.97
N GLY A 259 1.50 -15.21 0.25
CA GLY A 259 0.95 -15.89 1.44
C GLY A 259 0.60 -14.93 2.59
N GLY A 260 -0.34 -15.33 3.44
CA GLY A 260 -1.09 -14.47 4.36
C GLY A 260 -0.27 -13.59 5.31
N GLY A 261 -0.66 -12.32 5.34
CA GLY A 261 -0.60 -11.40 6.48
C GLY A 261 0.71 -11.35 7.25
N LEU A 262 1.49 -10.31 6.99
CA LEU A 262 2.71 -9.93 7.70
C LEU A 262 2.48 -9.89 9.22
N SER A 263 2.82 -10.97 9.92
CA SER A 263 2.73 -11.05 11.38
C SER A 263 3.79 -10.20 12.11
N ASP A 264 4.56 -9.36 11.41
CA ASP A 264 5.77 -8.74 11.96
C ASP A 264 6.10 -7.33 11.43
N PHE A 265 5.16 -6.60 10.83
CA PHE A 265 5.36 -5.16 10.65
C PHE A 265 5.16 -4.46 12.00
N GLN A 266 6.24 -3.91 12.53
CA GLN A 266 6.22 -3.08 13.73
C GLN A 266 5.40 -1.81 13.47
N GLN A 267 4.63 -1.40 14.47
CA GLN A 267 3.82 -0.18 14.46
C GLN A 267 4.71 1.03 14.15
N THR A 268 4.27 1.86 13.22
CA THR A 268 4.95 3.09 12.79
C THR A 268 4.32 4.29 13.49
N ASP A 269 5.09 5.01 14.30
CA ASP A 269 4.63 6.24 14.98
C ASP A 269 5.40 7.51 14.54
N GLY A 270 6.40 7.36 13.67
CA GLY A 270 7.28 8.42 13.24
C GLY A 270 7.08 8.86 11.80
N GLY A 271 7.54 10.08 11.48
CA GLY A 271 7.37 10.71 10.17
C GLY A 271 8.07 9.99 9.01
N LEU A 272 7.57 10.24 7.79
CA LEU A 272 8.11 9.73 6.53
C LEU A 272 9.42 10.45 6.15
N TYR A 273 10.40 9.67 5.68
CA TYR A 273 11.64 10.14 5.09
C TYR A 273 11.75 9.68 3.64
N ILE A 274 12.27 10.55 2.79
CA ILE A 274 12.56 10.28 1.37
C ILE A 274 14.06 10.48 1.17
N GLY A 275 14.71 9.49 0.55
CA GLY A 275 16.15 9.45 0.32
C GLY A 275 17.03 9.13 1.53
N ALA A 276 16.42 8.91 2.70
CA ALA A 276 17.13 8.70 3.97
C ALA A 276 16.64 7.44 4.70
N PRO A 277 17.51 6.77 5.49
CA PRO A 277 17.14 5.62 6.30
C PRO A 277 16.20 6.02 7.43
N ASN A 278 15.38 5.06 7.90
CA ASN A 278 14.43 5.21 9.01
C ASN A 278 15.05 5.66 10.35
N ARG A 279 16.38 5.68 10.45
CA ARG A 279 17.17 6.22 11.55
C ARG A 279 18.29 7.07 10.97
N LEU A 280 18.26 8.37 11.22
CA LEU A 280 19.31 9.29 10.74
C LEU A 280 20.67 8.88 11.33
N ASN A 281 21.74 9.12 10.57
CA ASN A 281 23.13 8.71 10.83
C ASN A 281 23.42 7.20 10.66
N PHE A 282 22.48 6.42 10.13
CA PHE A 282 22.75 5.07 9.63
C PHE A 282 23.13 5.12 8.15
N PRO A 283 23.85 4.11 7.62
CA PRO A 283 24.14 4.03 6.19
C PRO A 283 22.87 3.81 5.36
N GLY A 284 22.98 4.01 4.04
CA GLY A 284 21.92 3.70 3.08
C GLY A 284 21.15 4.92 2.56
N TYR A 285 21.65 6.14 2.77
CA TYR A 285 21.16 7.33 2.06
C TYR A 285 21.23 7.14 0.55
N TRP A 286 20.21 7.62 -0.17
CA TRP A 286 20.16 7.56 -1.64
C TRP A 286 21.22 8.47 -2.26
N SER A 287 21.88 8.00 -3.31
CA SER A 287 22.84 8.79 -4.09
C SER A 287 22.34 8.94 -5.53
N GLY A 288 21.74 10.07 -5.85
CA GLY A 288 21.09 10.28 -7.14
C GLY A 288 19.91 11.25 -7.06
N LEU A 289 19.02 11.19 -8.04
CA LEU A 289 17.86 12.06 -8.15
C LEU A 289 16.60 11.34 -7.67
N ILE A 290 15.75 12.07 -6.96
CA ILE A 290 14.37 11.69 -6.63
C ILE A 290 13.45 12.80 -7.12
N ASP A 291 12.31 12.40 -7.68
CA ASP A 291 11.30 13.28 -8.28
C ASP A 291 9.88 12.72 -8.06
N ASP A 292 8.88 13.61 -8.08
CA ASP A 292 7.44 13.33 -8.11
C ASP A 292 6.99 12.22 -7.14
N VAL A 293 7.19 12.45 -5.84
CA VAL A 293 6.83 11.49 -4.80
C VAL A 293 5.36 11.66 -4.41
N GLN A 294 4.57 10.59 -4.61
CA GLN A 294 3.13 10.58 -4.37
C GLN A 294 2.75 9.51 -3.36
N VAL A 295 1.85 9.86 -2.45
CA VAL A 295 1.28 8.92 -1.47
C VAL A 295 -0.24 8.96 -1.59
N TYR A 296 -0.84 7.79 -1.76
CA TYR A 296 -2.28 7.59 -1.85
C TYR A 296 -2.78 6.75 -0.69
N GLN A 297 -3.88 7.17 -0.08
CA GLN A 297 -4.65 6.33 0.83
C GLN A 297 -5.59 5.46 -0.01
N GLY A 298 -5.21 4.19 -0.20
CA GLY A 298 -5.87 3.25 -1.09
C GLY A 298 -4.87 2.51 -2.00
N VAL A 299 -5.39 1.60 -2.82
CA VAL A 299 -4.58 0.89 -3.84
C VAL A 299 -4.71 1.61 -5.17
N VAL A 300 -3.55 1.88 -5.78
CA VAL A 300 -3.42 2.43 -7.11
C VAL A 300 -2.62 1.43 -7.95
N LYS A 301 -3.13 1.10 -9.14
CA LYS A 301 -2.37 0.39 -10.17
C LYS A 301 -1.79 1.47 -11.11
N PRO A 302 -0.46 1.67 -11.14
CA PRO A 302 0.19 2.69 -11.96
C PRO A 302 0.22 2.32 -13.45
#